data_AF-A0A4R5XMT9-F1
#
_entry.id   AF-A0A4R5XMT9-F1
#
_cell.length_a   1.000
_cell.length_b   1.000
_cell.length_c   1.000
_cell.angle_alpha   90.00
_cell.angle_beta   90.00
_cell.angle_gamma   90.00
#
_symmetry.space_group_name_H-M   'P 1'
#
loop_
_entity.id
_entity.type
_entity.pdbx_description
1 polymer ?
#
loop_
_entity_poly.entity_id
_entity_poly.type
_entity_poly.pdbx_seq_one_letter_code
_entity_poly.pdbx_strand_id
1 'polypeptide(L)'
;MKKILVLMGILICLFGCSNGMEMGEEKNNFTVEPGFSILTKASPNQVHIIELKEMMEKRAAPQDLKDNEIMYTYSYHSFRIYYGEYGNLLEKYKEFDSFDLTTVDYFDIQWTNDNLVTVKVFRKKDDGSSYEAESIKLDASD
;
A
#
# COMPACT_ATOMS: atom_id res chain seq x y z
N MET A 1 78.36 25.68 -20.97
CA MET A 1 77.94 25.23 -22.32
C MET A 1 76.61 24.51 -22.21
N LYS A 2 75.69 24.80 -23.16
CA LYS A 2 74.50 24.04 -23.63
C LYS A 2 73.70 23.24 -22.58
N LYS A 3 72.50 23.74 -22.21
CA LYS A 3 71.18 23.35 -22.77
C LYS A 3 70.89 21.86 -22.58
N ILE A 4 69.81 21.52 -21.88
CA ILE A 4 68.59 20.93 -22.46
C ILE A 4 67.56 20.67 -21.35
N LEU A 5 66.41 21.31 -21.56
CA LEU A 5 65.11 21.07 -20.95
C LEU A 5 64.58 19.73 -21.49
N VAL A 6 64.20 18.79 -20.62
CA VAL A 6 63.30 17.68 -21.01
C VAL A 6 62.18 17.61 -19.99
N LEU A 7 61.03 18.14 -20.42
CA LEU A 7 59.72 17.76 -19.92
C LEU A 7 59.54 16.25 -20.15
N MET A 8 59.24 15.50 -19.10
CA MET A 8 58.46 14.27 -19.21
C MET A 8 57.30 14.39 -18.23
N GLY A 9 56.14 14.74 -18.79
CA GLY A 9 54.86 14.61 -18.11
C GLY A 9 54.58 13.13 -17.88
N ILE A 10 54.51 12.75 -16.60
CA ILE A 10 54.03 11.44 -16.19
C ILE A 10 52.55 11.62 -15.82
N LEU A 11 51.70 11.30 -16.79
CA LEU A 11 50.26 11.17 -16.62
C LEU A 11 50.01 9.84 -15.89
N ILE A 12 49.83 9.90 -14.57
CA ILE A 12 49.35 8.75 -13.80
C ILE A 12 47.82 8.83 -13.78
N CYS A 13 47.19 8.21 -14.78
CA CYS A 13 45.81 7.77 -14.67
C CYS A 13 45.79 6.55 -13.75
N LEU A 14 45.74 6.77 -12.43
CA LEU A 14 45.28 5.73 -11.53
C LEU A 14 43.77 5.60 -11.72
N PHE A 15 43.42 4.64 -12.57
CA PHE A 15 42.15 3.94 -12.55
C PHE A 15 41.96 3.32 -11.16
N GLY A 16 41.48 4.12 -10.22
CA GLY A 16 40.77 3.66 -9.05
C GLY A 16 39.29 3.85 -9.30
N CYS A 17 38.71 3.11 -10.26
CA CYS A 17 37.28 2.84 -10.17
C CYS A 17 37.13 2.01 -8.90
N SER A 18 36.87 2.67 -7.77
CA SER A 18 36.30 2.01 -6.63
C SER A 18 35.07 1.30 -7.17
N ASN A 19 35.08 -0.03 -7.16
CA ASN A 19 33.85 -0.80 -7.13
C ASN A 19 33.19 -0.41 -5.80
N GLY A 20 32.57 0.77 -5.77
CA GLY A 20 31.42 0.99 -4.93
C GLY A 20 30.50 -0.12 -5.36
N MET A 21 30.37 -1.15 -4.53
CA MET A 21 29.27 -2.07 -4.60
C MET A 21 28.05 -1.16 -4.62
N GLU A 22 27.50 -0.93 -5.81
CA GLU A 22 26.11 -0.55 -5.96
C GLU A 22 25.39 -1.62 -5.16
N MET A 23 24.98 -1.24 -3.96
CA MET A 23 24.00 -1.97 -3.18
C MET A 23 22.78 -1.91 -4.09
N GLY A 24 22.64 -2.92 -4.94
CA GLY A 24 21.52 -3.02 -5.85
C GLY A 24 20.28 -2.86 -5.00
N GLU A 25 19.51 -1.82 -5.29
CA GLU A 25 18.16 -1.70 -4.76
C GLU A 25 17.49 -3.03 -5.07
N GLU A 26 17.25 -3.82 -4.03
CA GLU A 26 16.47 -5.04 -4.13
C GLU A 26 15.10 -4.56 -4.60
N LYS A 27 14.84 -4.71 -5.91
CA LYS A 27 13.53 -4.40 -6.49
C LYS A 27 12.54 -5.29 -5.76
N ASN A 28 11.82 -4.70 -4.81
CA ASN A 28 10.71 -5.32 -4.12
C ASN A 28 9.66 -5.70 -5.17
N ASN A 29 9.75 -6.91 -5.74
CA ASN A 29 8.87 -7.41 -6.78
C ASN A 29 7.55 -7.88 -6.14
N PHE A 30 6.79 -6.95 -5.57
CA PHE A 30 5.40 -7.20 -5.16
C PHE A 30 4.46 -6.26 -5.91
N THR A 31 3.24 -6.73 -6.14
CA THR A 31 2.13 -5.90 -6.59
C THR A 31 1.10 -5.81 -5.48
N VAL A 32 0.44 -4.66 -5.36
CA VAL A 32 -0.69 -4.50 -4.44
C VAL A 32 -1.97 -4.75 -5.22
N GLU A 33 -2.72 -5.77 -4.83
CA GLU A 33 -3.99 -6.15 -5.45
C GLU A 33 -5.10 -6.08 -4.38
N PRO A 34 -6.34 -5.72 -4.75
CA PRO A 34 -7.45 -5.80 -3.82
C PRO A 34 -7.68 -7.27 -3.42
N GLY A 35 -7.70 -7.54 -2.12
CA GLY A 35 -8.01 -8.86 -1.56
C GLY A 35 -9.51 -9.12 -1.65
N PHE A 36 -10.27 -8.55 -0.72
CA PHE A 36 -11.73 -8.65 -0.71
C PHE A 36 -12.41 -7.35 -0.28
N SER A 37 -13.63 -7.15 -0.78
CA SER A 37 -14.52 -6.07 -0.32
C SER A 37 -15.17 -6.49 1.00
N ILE A 38 -14.91 -5.70 2.04
CA ILE A 38 -15.40 -5.95 3.40
C ILE A 38 -16.85 -5.47 3.51
N LEU A 39 -17.11 -4.22 3.12
CA LEU A 39 -18.42 -3.60 3.24
C LEU A 39 -18.57 -2.47 2.23
N THR A 40 -19.77 -2.35 1.67
CA THR A 40 -20.15 -1.26 0.76
C THR A 40 -21.40 -0.60 1.28
N LYS A 41 -21.45 0.74 1.26
CA LYS A 41 -22.65 1.47 1.67
C LYS A 41 -22.85 2.73 0.84
N ALA A 42 -24.03 2.84 0.24
CA ALA A 42 -24.47 4.04 -0.44
C ALA A 42 -24.96 5.10 0.56
N SER A 43 -24.85 6.36 0.18
CA SER A 43 -25.46 7.48 0.89
C SER A 43 -26.99 7.40 0.84
N PRO A 44 -27.72 8.11 1.73
CA PRO A 44 -29.17 7.99 1.85
C PRO A 44 -29.95 8.19 0.54
N ASN A 45 -29.54 9.16 -0.28
CA ASN A 45 -30.14 9.41 -1.59
C ASN A 45 -29.31 8.87 -2.76
N GLN A 46 -28.35 7.97 -2.47
CA GLN A 46 -27.50 7.33 -3.48
C GLN A 46 -26.76 8.33 -4.37
N VAL A 47 -26.25 9.42 -3.78
CA VAL A 47 -25.39 10.37 -4.49
C VAL A 47 -23.95 9.85 -4.48
N HIS A 48 -23.49 9.40 -3.32
CA HIS A 48 -22.16 8.82 -3.14
C HIS A 48 -22.23 7.39 -2.61
N ILE A 49 -21.13 6.68 -2.72
CA ILE A 49 -20.93 5.34 -2.16
C ILE A 49 -19.53 5.24 -1.58
N ILE A 50 -19.39 4.42 -0.54
CA ILE A 50 -18.08 4.00 -0.06
C ILE A 50 -17.96 2.48 -0.06
N GLU A 51 -16.74 2.00 -0.27
CA GLU A 51 -16.37 0.59 -0.26
C GLU A 51 -15.08 0.38 0.55
N LEU A 52 -15.16 -0.45 1.57
CA LEU A 52 -14.05 -0.83 2.44
C LEU A 52 -13.38 -2.07 1.84
N LYS A 53 -12.07 -2.01 1.61
CA LYS A 53 -11.29 -3.12 1.04
C LYS A 53 -10.06 -3.44 1.87
N GLU A 54 -9.79 -4.72 1.98
CA GLU A 54 -8.45 -5.20 2.30
C GLU A 54 -7.61 -5.20 1.03
N MET A 55 -6.37 -4.73 1.15
CA MET A 55 -5.36 -4.79 0.10
C MET A 55 -4.30 -5.82 0.48
N MET A 56 -3.87 -6.60 -0.50
CA MET A 56 -2.86 -7.63 -0.32
C MET A 56 -1.63 -7.35 -1.16
N GLU A 57 -0.46 -7.59 -0.59
CA GLU A 57 0.78 -7.75 -1.34
C GLU A 57 0.78 -9.12 -1.98
N LYS A 58 0.97 -9.16 -3.29
CA LYS A 58 1.22 -10.37 -4.05
C LYS A 58 2.69 -10.43 -4.42
N ARG A 59 3.37 -11.46 -3.96
CA ARG A 59 4.79 -11.70 -4.24
C ARG A 59 4.95 -13.07 -4.88
N ALA A 60 5.82 -13.18 -5.88
CA ALA A 60 6.23 -14.48 -6.39
C ALA A 60 6.96 -15.24 -5.28
N ALA A 61 6.49 -16.45 -4.96
CA ALA A 61 7.16 -17.32 -4.01
C ALA A 61 8.55 -17.72 -4.57
N PRO A 62 9.53 -18.01 -3.69
CA PRO A 62 10.78 -18.62 -4.12
C PRO A 62 10.48 -19.86 -4.98
N GLN A 63 10.98 -19.90 -6.21
CA GLN A 63 10.73 -21.01 -7.13
C GLN A 63 11.22 -22.32 -6.54
N ASP A 64 10.32 -23.30 -6.40
CA ASP A 64 10.71 -24.69 -6.27
C ASP A 64 11.08 -25.16 -7.69
N LEU A 65 12.39 -25.32 -7.96
CA LEU A 65 12.97 -25.57 -9.30
C LEU A 65 12.52 -26.89 -9.98
N LYS A 66 11.56 -27.61 -9.40
CA LYS A 66 11.10 -28.90 -9.90
C LYS A 66 10.00 -28.79 -10.96
N ASP A 67 9.09 -27.84 -10.83
CA ASP A 67 7.80 -27.94 -11.53
C ASP A 67 7.48 -26.79 -12.51
N ASN A 68 8.39 -25.82 -12.71
CA ASN A 68 8.22 -24.66 -13.62
C ASN A 68 6.94 -23.81 -13.37
N GLU A 69 6.20 -24.05 -12.29
CA GLU A 69 5.03 -23.26 -11.91
C GLU A 69 5.44 -22.07 -11.03
N ILE A 70 4.93 -20.88 -11.37
CA ILE A 70 5.10 -19.68 -10.54
C ILE A 70 4.05 -19.71 -9.44
N MET A 71 4.49 -19.97 -8.22
CA MET A 71 3.65 -19.85 -7.02
C MET A 71 3.64 -18.40 -6.54
N TYR A 72 2.50 -17.92 -6.03
CA TYR A 72 2.36 -16.59 -5.45
C TYR A 72 1.97 -16.69 -3.97
N THR A 73 2.59 -15.85 -3.14
CA THR A 73 2.22 -15.62 -1.75
C THR A 73 1.46 -14.31 -1.64
N TYR A 74 0.42 -14.29 -0.80
CA TYR A 74 -0.36 -13.10 -0.49
C TYR A 74 -0.21 -12.77 1.00
N SER A 75 0.07 -11.51 1.30
CA SER A 75 0.11 -10.97 2.67
C SER A 75 -0.70 -9.69 2.75
N TYR A 76 -1.20 -9.37 3.95
CA TYR A 76 -1.85 -8.08 4.18
C TYR A 76 -0.91 -6.92 3.82
N HIS A 77 -1.42 -5.94 3.07
CA HIS A 77 -0.73 -4.69 2.76
C HIS A 77 -1.32 -3.52 3.54
N SER A 78 -2.61 -3.21 3.28
CA SER A 78 -3.27 -2.04 3.83
C SER A 78 -4.78 -2.20 3.83
N PHE A 79 -5.46 -1.31 4.56
CA PHE A 79 -6.91 -1.13 4.49
C PHE A 79 -7.21 0.13 3.70
N ARG A 80 -8.17 0.08 2.77
CA ARG A 80 -8.58 1.22 1.96
C ARG A 80 -10.08 1.46 2.05
N ILE A 81 -10.46 2.73 2.20
CA ILE A 81 -11.84 3.20 2.05
C ILE A 81 -11.92 3.91 0.71
N TYR A 82 -12.48 3.22 -0.28
CA TYR A 82 -12.80 3.79 -1.59
C TYR A 82 -14.09 4.60 -1.50
N TYR A 83 -14.17 5.70 -2.26
CA TYR A 83 -15.34 6.57 -2.27
C TYR A 83 -15.51 7.31 -3.59
N GLY A 84 -16.74 7.75 -3.87
CA GLY A 84 -17.07 8.48 -5.09
C GLY A 84 -18.56 8.45 -5.40
N GLU A 85 -18.91 8.86 -6.61
CA GLU A 85 -20.29 8.90 -7.08
C GLU A 85 -20.91 7.49 -7.16
N TYR A 86 -22.15 7.37 -6.70
CA TYR A 86 -22.88 6.12 -6.75
C TYR A 86 -23.09 5.65 -8.20
N GLY A 87 -22.76 4.40 -8.48
CA GLY A 87 -22.88 3.81 -9.82
C GLY A 87 -21.67 4.02 -10.73
N ASN A 88 -20.66 4.78 -10.28
CA ASN A 88 -19.40 5.00 -11.01
C ASN A 88 -18.26 4.15 -10.44
N LEU A 89 -17.16 4.06 -11.19
CA LEU A 89 -15.92 3.43 -10.73
C LEU A 89 -15.32 4.26 -9.59
N LEU A 90 -15.01 3.61 -8.47
CA LEU A 90 -14.39 4.27 -7.31
C LEU A 90 -12.86 4.31 -7.48
N GLU A 91 -12.35 5.45 -7.93
CA GLU A 91 -10.92 5.67 -8.12
C GLU A 91 -10.24 6.33 -6.92
N LYS A 92 -11.00 7.10 -6.13
CA LYS A 92 -10.51 7.79 -4.94
C LYS A 92 -10.57 6.86 -3.73
N TYR A 93 -9.54 6.93 -2.88
CA TYR A 93 -9.49 6.18 -1.64
C TYR A 93 -8.64 6.87 -0.57
N LYS A 94 -8.95 6.53 0.69
CA LYS A 94 -8.08 6.79 1.83
C LYS A 94 -7.45 5.47 2.28
N GLU A 95 -6.12 5.46 2.39
CA GLU A 95 -5.33 4.28 2.73
C GLU A 95 -4.83 4.32 4.18
N PHE A 96 -4.78 3.13 4.80
CA PHE A 96 -4.35 2.90 6.17
C PHE A 96 -3.41 1.68 6.20
N ASP A 97 -2.09 1.94 6.21
CA ASP A 97 -1.03 0.92 6.06
C ASP A 97 -0.76 0.08 7.32
N SER A 98 -1.35 0.45 8.47
CA SER A 98 -1.13 -0.25 9.75
C SER A 98 -2.46 -0.56 10.44
N PHE A 99 -3.46 -0.91 9.65
CA PHE A 99 -4.81 -1.18 10.15
C PHE A 99 -5.01 -2.68 10.40
N ASP A 100 -4.94 -3.10 11.66
CA ASP A 100 -5.09 -4.50 12.03
C ASP A 100 -6.54 -4.99 11.92
N LEU A 101 -6.91 -5.48 10.73
CA LEU A 101 -8.22 -6.08 10.44
C LEU A 101 -8.53 -7.33 11.27
N THR A 102 -7.52 -8.02 11.83
CA THR A 102 -7.73 -9.27 12.58
C THR A 102 -8.41 -9.04 13.92
N THR A 103 -8.25 -7.83 14.47
CA THR A 103 -8.87 -7.41 15.74
C THR A 103 -10.25 -6.80 15.56
N VAL A 104 -10.65 -6.52 14.32
CA VAL A 104 -11.95 -5.93 14.00
C VAL A 104 -13.05 -6.96 14.19
N ASP A 105 -14.12 -6.53 14.86
CA ASP A 105 -15.36 -7.28 14.96
C ASP A 105 -16.29 -6.92 13.80
N TYR A 106 -16.59 -5.63 13.68
CA TYR A 106 -17.40 -5.10 12.58
C TYR A 106 -17.14 -3.61 12.36
N PHE A 107 -17.60 -3.13 11.22
CA PHE A 107 -17.67 -1.71 10.88
C PHE A 107 -19.12 -1.24 10.95
N ASP A 108 -19.35 -0.05 11.51
CA ASP A 108 -20.63 0.64 11.40
C ASP A 108 -20.46 1.92 10.59
N ILE A 109 -21.18 2.02 9.48
CA ILE A 109 -21.08 3.15 8.55
C ILE A 109 -22.30 4.05 8.71
N GLN A 110 -22.06 5.29 9.11
CA GLN A 110 -23.10 6.27 9.39
C GLN A 110 -22.94 7.48 8.46
N TRP A 111 -23.89 7.64 7.53
CA TRP A 111 -23.99 8.84 6.72
C TRP A 111 -24.70 9.94 7.51
N THR A 112 -24.06 11.10 7.63
CA THR A 112 -24.69 12.29 8.23
C THR A 112 -25.56 13.02 7.21
N ASN A 113 -25.11 13.04 5.96
CA ASN A 113 -25.83 13.48 4.77
C ASN A 113 -25.26 12.72 3.56
N ASP A 114 -25.55 13.15 2.34
CA ASP A 114 -25.07 12.46 1.13
C ASP A 114 -23.57 12.58 0.87
N ASN A 115 -22.87 13.51 1.52
CA ASN A 115 -21.46 13.77 1.30
C ASN A 115 -20.61 13.29 2.49
N LEU A 116 -21.12 13.43 3.71
CA LEU A 116 -20.36 13.18 4.93
C LEU A 116 -20.68 11.81 5.52
N VAL A 117 -19.65 10.97 5.64
CA VAL A 117 -19.74 9.64 6.22
C VAL A 117 -18.76 9.46 7.38
N THR A 118 -19.22 8.76 8.41
CA THR A 118 -18.38 8.27 9.50
C THR A 118 -18.34 6.75 9.44
N VAL A 119 -17.14 6.19 9.34
CA VAL A 119 -16.87 4.76 9.46
C VAL A 119 -16.38 4.52 10.88
N LYS A 120 -17.20 3.86 11.69
CA LYS A 120 -16.86 3.45 13.04
C LYS A 120 -16.28 2.04 13.02
N VAL A 121 -15.19 1.86 13.75
CA VAL A 121 -14.48 0.58 13.84
C VAL A 121 -14.74 0.00 15.22
N PHE A 122 -15.38 -1.17 15.25
CA PHE A 122 -15.59 -1.91 16.48
C PHE A 122 -14.63 -3.09 16.55
N ARG A 123 -13.87 -3.19 17.65
CA ARG A 123 -12.89 -4.26 17.87
C ARG A 123 -13.37 -5.20 18.97
N LYS A 124 -12.93 -6.46 18.88
CA LYS A 124 -13.23 -7.51 19.86
C LYS A 124 -12.43 -7.27 21.14
N LYS A 125 -13.07 -7.51 22.29
CA LYS A 125 -12.40 -7.67 23.58
C LYS A 125 -12.20 -9.15 23.89
N ASP A 126 -11.35 -9.42 24.87
CA ASP A 126 -11.09 -10.78 25.39
C ASP A 126 -12.35 -11.46 25.93
N ASP A 127 -13.32 -10.70 26.43
CA ASP A 127 -14.61 -11.20 26.95
C ASP A 127 -15.65 -11.49 25.85
N GLY A 128 -15.30 -11.31 24.58
CA GLY A 128 -16.17 -11.50 23.42
C GLY A 128 -17.12 -10.33 23.13
N SER A 129 -17.13 -9.28 23.95
CA SER A 129 -17.85 -8.03 23.64
C SER A 129 -17.05 -7.15 22.68
N SER A 130 -17.72 -6.17 22.04
CA SER A 130 -17.08 -5.21 21.15
C SER A 130 -16.99 -3.82 21.79
N TYR A 131 -16.04 -3.00 21.34
CA TYR A 131 -15.96 -1.57 21.68
C TYR A 131 -15.65 -0.74 20.45
N GLU A 132 -16.16 0.50 20.40
CA GLU A 132 -15.78 1.48 19.38
C GLU A 132 -14.32 1.90 19.65
N ALA A 133 -13.41 1.50 18.76
CA ALA A 133 -11.99 1.82 18.86
C ALA A 133 -11.66 3.12 18.12
N GLU A 134 -12.31 3.34 16.98
CA GLU A 134 -11.95 4.40 16.04
C GLU A 134 -13.19 4.93 15.30
N SER A 135 -13.14 6.21 14.92
CA SER A 135 -14.14 6.86 14.09
C SER A 135 -13.44 7.63 12.96
N ILE A 136 -13.58 7.14 11.73
CA ILE A 136 -12.98 7.74 10.54
C ILE A 136 -14.04 8.59 9.84
N LYS A 137 -13.83 9.90 9.77
CA LYS A 137 -14.69 10.82 9.02
C LYS A 137 -14.14 11.04 7.63
N LEU A 138 -15.03 11.07 6.65
CA LEU A 138 -14.72 11.27 5.23
C LEU A 138 -15.79 12.16 4.59
N ASP A 139 -15.35 13.08 3.74
CA ASP A 139 -16.20 13.74 2.76
C ASP A 139 -16.05 13.00 1.42
N ALA A 140 -17.15 12.42 0.94
CA ALA A 140 -17.17 11.61 -0.28
C ALA A 140 -17.25 12.45 -1.56
N SER A 141 -17.41 13.78 -1.43
CA SER A 141 -17.41 14.72 -2.56
C SER A 141 -16.02 15.25 -2.92
N ASP A 142 -15.04 15.11 -2.02
CA ASP A 142 -13.64 15.54 -2.21
C ASP A 142 -12.92 14.74 -3.30
#